data_AF-B4HCE1-F1
#
_entry.id   AF-B4HCE1-F1
#
_cell.length_a   1.000
_cell.length_b   1.000
_cell.length_c   1.000
_cell.angle_alpha   90.00
_cell.angle_beta   90.00
_cell.angle_gamma   90.00
#
_symmetry.space_group_name_H-M   'P 1'
#
loop_
_entity.id
_entity.type
_entity.pdbx_description
1 polymer ?
#
loop_
_entity_poly.entity_id
_entity_poly.type
_entity_poly.pdbx_seq_one_letter_code
_entity_poly.pdbx_strand_id
1 'polypeptide(L)'
;MDNFQVPKVVNRHVLQAIYYFSEQNLLDYVPLSTIKLEVMFSMRNVNPVHDLEAVIESSVKNLTLIGVLKEAISASYEKEYALQLKPAISS
;
A
#
# COMPACT_ATOMS: atom_id res chain seq x y z
N MET A 1 -18.78 -1.67 8.89
CA MET A 1 -17.89 -1.42 7.73
C MET A 1 -16.84 -0.46 8.23
N ASP A 2 -15.56 -0.68 7.92
CA ASP A 2 -14.50 0.19 8.41
C ASP A 2 -14.76 1.64 7.98
N ASN A 3 -14.74 2.57 8.94
CA ASN A 3 -15.01 3.99 8.72
C ASN A 3 -13.86 4.72 8.01
N PHE A 4 -13.12 4.03 7.15
CA PHE A 4 -12.06 4.64 6.38
C PHE A 4 -12.68 5.46 5.26
N GLN A 5 -12.42 6.78 5.27
CA GLN A 5 -12.78 7.70 4.19
C GLN A 5 -11.88 7.48 2.95
N VAL A 6 -11.68 6.22 2.56
CA VAL A 6 -10.86 5.84 1.41
C VAL A 6 -11.70 4.96 0.49
N PRO A 7 -11.80 5.30 -0.81
CA PRO A 7 -12.49 4.46 -1.78
C PRO A 7 -11.93 3.03 -1.78
N LYS A 8 -12.81 2.02 -1.75
CA LYS A 8 -12.41 0.59 -1.74
C LYS A 8 -11.45 0.23 -2.88
N VAL A 9 -11.61 0.89 -4.04
CA VAL A 9 -10.72 0.70 -5.19
C VAL A 9 -9.29 1.12 -4.87
N VAL A 10 -9.08 2.25 -4.18
CA VAL A 10 -7.73 2.69 -3.78
C VAL A 10 -7.10 1.69 -2.82
N ASN A 11 -7.83 1.26 -1.79
CA ASN A 11 -7.34 0.23 -0.85
C ASN A 11 -6.89 -1.04 -1.59
N ARG A 12 -7.67 -1.49 -2.57
CA ARG A 12 -7.33 -2.66 -3.39
C ARG A 12 -6.02 -2.44 -4.15
N HIS A 13 -5.88 -1.31 -4.84
CA HIS A 13 -4.66 -1.02 -5.61
C HIS A 13 -3.43 -0.87 -4.71
N VAL A 14 -3.57 -0.25 -3.52
CA VAL A 14 -2.49 -0.15 -2.54
C VAL A 14 -2.03 -1.53 -2.07
N LEU A 15 -2.95 -2.41 -1.70
CA LEU A 15 -2.60 -3.78 -1.29
C LEU A 15 -1.95 -4.57 -2.43
N GLN A 16 -2.44 -4.42 -3.66
CA GLN A 16 -1.85 -5.06 -4.83
C GLN A 16 -0.44 -4.57 -5.11
N ALA A 17 -0.19 -3.26 -4.99
CA ALA A 17 1.15 -2.69 -5.17
C ALA A 17 2.12 -3.27 -4.14
N ILE A 18 1.77 -3.25 -2.86
CA ILE A 18 2.62 -3.79 -1.78
C ILE A 18 2.86 -5.28 -1.99
N TYR A 19 1.81 -6.06 -2.27
CA TYR A 19 1.95 -7.50 -2.55
C TYR A 19 2.85 -7.78 -3.75
N TYR A 20 2.70 -7.03 -4.85
CA TYR A 20 3.54 -7.16 -6.04
C TYR A 20 5.02 -6.93 -5.71
N PHE A 21 5.34 -5.88 -4.98
CA PHE A 21 6.73 -5.60 -4.61
C PHE A 21 7.29 -6.59 -3.57
N SER A 22 6.47 -7.02 -2.62
CA SER A 22 6.90 -8.01 -1.62
C SER A 22 7.14 -9.40 -2.21
N GLU A 23 6.26 -9.88 -3.10
CA GLU A 23 6.36 -11.24 -3.64
C GLU A 23 7.17 -11.34 -4.93
N GLN A 24 7.01 -10.39 -5.86
CA GLN A 24 7.69 -10.47 -7.17
C GLN A 24 9.06 -9.83 -7.16
N ASN A 25 9.25 -8.75 -6.39
CA ASN A 25 10.53 -8.04 -6.28
C ASN A 25 11.29 -8.41 -5.00
N LEU A 26 10.77 -9.33 -4.19
CA LEU A 26 11.38 -9.85 -2.96
C LEU A 26 11.81 -8.75 -1.99
N LEU A 27 11.05 -7.65 -1.95
CA LEU A 27 11.31 -6.55 -1.03
C LEU A 27 10.65 -6.84 0.31
N ASP A 28 11.46 -6.88 1.37
CA ASP A 28 10.95 -7.03 2.74
C ASP A 28 10.10 -5.82 3.16
N TYR A 29 10.43 -4.62 2.68
CA TYR A 29 9.65 -3.39 2.84
C TYR A 29 9.62 -2.60 1.53
N VAL A 30 8.50 -1.94 1.27
CA VAL A 30 8.24 -1.19 0.04
C VAL A 30 8.17 0.31 0.36
N PRO A 31 9.01 1.16 -0.27
CA PRO A 31 8.95 2.61 -0.07
C PRO A 31 7.59 3.21 -0.44
N LEU A 32 7.16 4.22 0.33
CA LEU A 32 5.89 4.92 0.07
C LEU A 32 5.86 5.54 -1.33
N SER A 33 6.97 6.10 -1.80
CA SER A 33 7.08 6.66 -3.15
C SER A 33 6.81 5.61 -4.22
N THR A 34 7.37 4.41 -4.07
CA THR A 34 7.14 3.27 -4.96
C THR A 34 5.68 2.83 -4.96
N ILE A 35 5.05 2.75 -3.79
CA ILE A 35 3.61 2.42 -3.68
C ILE A 35 2.77 3.47 -4.41
N LYS A 36 3.05 4.76 -4.20
CA LYS A 36 2.32 5.86 -4.85
C LYS A 36 2.42 5.78 -6.37
N LEU A 37 3.63 5.62 -6.90
CA LEU A 37 3.87 5.53 -8.34
C LEU A 37 3.11 4.37 -8.97
N GLU A 38 3.17 3.18 -8.35
CA GLU A 38 2.49 1.99 -8.87
C GLU A 38 0.96 2.12 -8.80
N VAL A 39 0.42 2.68 -7.72
CA VAL A 39 -1.03 2.90 -7.59
C VAL A 39 -1.51 3.93 -8.60
N MET A 40 -0.81 5.06 -8.75
CA MET A 40 -1.14 6.08 -9.74
C MET A 40 -1.08 5.51 -11.16
N PHE A 41 -0.07 4.70 -11.47
CA PHE A 41 0.06 4.04 -12.77
C PHE A 41 -1.08 3.05 -13.03
N SER A 42 -1.37 2.17 -12.06
CA SER A 42 -2.40 1.13 -12.20
C SER A 42 -3.82 1.69 -12.18
N MET A 43 -4.04 2.87 -11.59
CA MET A 43 -5.34 3.55 -11.54
C MET A 43 -5.57 4.55 -12.68
N ARG A 44 -4.60 4.79 -13.57
CA ARG A 44 -4.71 5.82 -14.64
C ARG A 44 -5.90 5.66 -15.59
N ASN A 45 -6.43 4.44 -15.72
CA ASN A 45 -7.56 4.09 -16.59
C ASN A 45 -8.86 3.84 -15.80
N VAL A 46 -8.83 4.05 -14.48
CA VAL A 46 -9.98 3.88 -13.58
C VAL A 46 -10.62 5.26 -13.35
N ASN A 47 -11.84 5.28 -12.81
CA ASN A 47 -12.50 6.52 -12.44
C ASN A 47 -11.55 7.44 -11.63
N PRO A 48 -11.41 8.71 -12.04
CA PRO A 48 -10.47 9.62 -11.41
C PRO A 48 -10.85 9.83 -9.94
N VAL A 49 -9.86 9.69 -9.06
CA VAL A 49 -9.97 10.01 -7.64
C VAL A 49 -9.30 11.35 -7.43
N HIS A 50 -10.03 12.30 -6.82
CA HIS A 50 -9.46 13.60 -6.47
C HIS A 50 -8.38 13.41 -5.39
N ASP A 51 -7.25 14.09 -5.56
CA ASP A 51 -6.09 14.02 -4.65
C ASP A 51 -5.65 12.58 -4.35
N LEU A 52 -5.48 11.78 -5.41
CA LEU A 52 -5.18 10.35 -5.31
C LEU A 52 -3.95 10.08 -4.43
N GLU A 53 -2.94 10.94 -4.45
CA GLU A 53 -1.74 10.78 -3.62
C GLU A 53 -2.05 10.83 -2.12
N ALA A 54 -2.81 11.83 -1.65
CA ALA A 54 -3.22 11.92 -0.26
C ALA A 54 -4.17 10.77 0.15
N VAL A 55 -4.99 10.31 -0.78
CA VAL A 55 -5.88 9.16 -0.56
C VAL A 55 -5.08 7.86 -0.43
N ILE A 56 -3.98 7.70 -1.19
CA ILE A 56 -3.05 6.58 -1.04
C ILE A 56 -2.38 6.62 0.33
N GLU A 57 -1.88 7.77 0.77
CA GLU A 57 -1.29 7.91 2.11
C GLU A 57 -2.27 7.57 3.22
N SER A 58 -3.51 8.03 3.09
CA SER A 58 -4.60 7.71 4.01
C SER A 58 -4.90 6.21 4.01
N SER A 59 -4.93 5.57 2.83
CA SER A 59 -5.10 4.12 2.69
C SER A 59 -4.01 3.37 3.44
N VAL A 60 -2.74 3.70 3.20
CA VAL A 60 -1.61 3.03 3.82
C VAL A 60 -1.65 3.21 5.34
N LYS A 61 -1.89 4.44 5.82
CA LYS A 61 -2.04 4.72 7.25
C LYS A 61 -3.17 3.90 7.88
N ASN A 62 -4.32 3.81 7.23
CA ASN A 62 -5.46 3.03 7.71
C ASN A 62 -5.12 1.54 7.80
N LEU A 63 -4.46 1.00 6.78
CA LEU A 63 -4.02 -0.40 6.75
C LEU A 63 -2.95 -0.69 7.82
N THR A 64 -2.06 0.26 8.11
CA THR A 64 -1.12 0.17 9.24
C THR A 64 -1.85 0.18 10.58
N LEU A 65 -2.82 1.09 10.76
CA LEU A 65 -3.59 1.21 12.01
C LEU A 65 -4.38 -0.05 12.37
N ILE A 66 -4.86 -0.80 11.37
CA ILE A 66 -5.58 -2.07 11.58
C ILE A 66 -4.66 -3.30 11.60
N GLY A 67 -3.33 -3.11 11.53
CA GLY A 67 -2.35 -4.19 11.60
C GLY A 67 -2.25 -5.05 10.33
N VAL A 68 -2.70 -4.55 9.18
CA VAL A 68 -2.47 -5.19 7.88
C VAL A 68 -1.05 -4.91 7.38
N LEU A 69 -0.57 -3.68 7.61
CA LEU A 69 0.77 -3.25 7.22
C LEU A 69 1.64 -2.98 8.44
N LYS A 70 2.93 -3.25 8.29
CA LYS A 70 3.96 -2.82 9.21
C LYS A 70 4.73 -1.65 8.59
N GLU A 71 4.83 -0.55 9.33
CA GLU A 71 5.64 0.62 8.96
C GLU A 71 7.08 0.43 9.47
N ALA A 72 8.05 0.80 8.63
CA ALA A 72 9.45 0.98 8.98
C ALA A 72 9.95 2.31 8.43
N ILE A 73 11.04 2.82 9.02
CA ILE A 73 11.75 3.99 8.50
C ILE A 73 13.08 3.50 7.97
N SER A 74 13.37 3.82 6.71
CA SER A 74 14.61 3.44 6.05
C SER A 74 15.77 4.34 6.48
N ALA A 75 17.00 3.98 6.06
CA ALA A 75 18.18 4.82 6.27
C ALA A 75 18.08 6.19 5.56
N SER A 76 17.23 6.32 4.53
CA SER A 76 16.97 7.59 3.83
C SER A 76 15.87 8.43 4.50
N TYR A 77 15.39 8.05 5.69
CA TYR A 77 14.23 8.64 6.38
C TYR A 77 12.91 8.54 5.60
N GLU A 78 12.86 7.68 4.59
CA GLU A 78 11.63 7.38 3.88
C GLU A 78 10.82 6.34 4.66
N LYS A 79 9.48 6.48 4.64
CA LYS A 79 8.57 5.47 5.18
C LYS A 79 8.47 4.29 4.22
N GLU A 80 8.64 3.10 4.74
CA GLU A 80 8.49 1.86 4.01
C GLU A 80 7.45 0.97 4.69
N TYR A 81 6.75 0.16 3.88
CA TYR A 81 5.64 -0.66 4.35
C TYR A 81 5.78 -2.10 3.88
N ALA A 82 5.42 -3.03 4.76
CA ALA A 82 5.39 -4.46 4.49
C ALA A 82 4.05 -5.05 4.92
N LEU A 83 3.64 -6.17 4.32
CA LEU A 83 2.52 -6.95 4.82
C LEU A 83 2.87 -7.52 6.19
N GLN A 84 2.03 -7.27 7.21
CA GLN A 84 2.28 -7.74 8.56
C GLN A 84 2.10 -9.26 8.71
N LEU A 85 1.26 -9.86 7.86
CA LEU A 85 1.14 -11.30 7.71
C LEU A 85 1.62 -11.67 6.31
N LYS A 86 2.78 -12.35 6.21
CA LYS A 86 3.04 -13.18 5.03
C LYS A 86 1.92 -14.24 5.02
N PRO A 87 1.13 -14.39 3.95
CA PRO A 87 0.21 -15.52 3.90
C PRO A 87 1.05 -16.78 4.14
N ALA A 88 0.66 -17.56 5.15
CA ALA A 88 1.23 -18.86 5.37
C ALA A 88 0.90 -19.70 4.13
N ILE A 89 1.80 -19.74 3.15
CA ILE A 89 1.78 -20.76 2.13
C ILE A 89 2.11 -22.04 2.88
N SER A 90 1.04 -22.72 3.30
CA SER A 90 1.09 -24.06 3.84
C SER A 90 1.29 -25.01 2.67
N SER A 91 2.34 -25.81 2.77
CA SER A 91 2.69 -27.01 1.98
C SER A 91 3.35 -26.79 0.61
#